data_AF-A0A0R1UV53-F1
#
_entry.id   AF-A0A0R1UV53-F1
#
_cell.length_a   1.000
_cell.length_b   1.000
_cell.length_c   1.000
_cell.angle_alpha   90.00
_cell.angle_beta   90.00
_cell.angle_gamma   90.00
#
_symmetry.space_group_name_H-M   'P 1'
#
loop_
_entity.id
_entity.type
_entity.pdbx_description
1 polymer ?
#
loop_
_entity_poly.entity_id
_entity_poly.type
_entity_poly.pdbx_seq_one_letter_code
_entity_poly.pdbx_strand_id
1 'polypeptide(L)'
;MVITILMICYTLLSFGIGWFAFSHRQRPFLVFHPEESSVLSHVLIIFGVILMLIGILAAIATIMNNTIFISVILLAGVVAIMAFQLMLLHWFPKG
;
A
#
# COMPACT_ATOMS: atom_id res chain seq x y z
N MET A 1 -13.82 -20.07 4.58
CA MET A 1 -12.50 -20.60 4.13
C MET A 1 -11.92 -19.81 2.95
N VAL A 2 -12.59 -19.72 1.79
CA VAL A 2 -12.04 -18.97 0.63
C VAL A 2 -11.79 -17.50 0.94
N ILE A 3 -12.76 -16.80 1.54
CA ILE A 3 -12.62 -15.39 1.93
C ILE A 3 -11.44 -15.19 2.88
N THR A 4 -11.28 -16.06 3.87
CA THR A 4 -10.17 -16.01 4.83
C THR A 4 -8.81 -16.12 4.15
N ILE A 5 -8.65 -17.05 3.20
CA ILE A 5 -7.41 -17.22 2.43
C ILE A 5 -7.12 -15.96 1.61
N LEU A 6 -8.13 -15.44 0.90
CA LEU A 6 -8.00 -14.21 0.12
C LEU A 6 -7.62 -13.02 1.00
N MET A 7 -8.17 -12.92 2.21
CA MET A 7 -7.85 -11.87 3.16
C MET A 7 -6.43 -11.99 3.73
N ILE A 8 -5.94 -13.21 3.95
CA ILE A 8 -4.54 -13.44 4.34
C ILE A 8 -3.63 -12.99 3.20
N CYS A 9 -3.91 -13.38 1.95
CA CYS A 9 -3.16 -12.91 0.79
C CYS A 9 -3.19 -11.39 0.67
N TYR A 10 -4.36 -10.77 0.79
CA TYR A 10 -4.53 -9.32 0.76
C TYR A 10 -3.74 -8.62 1.85
N THR A 11 -3.79 -9.14 3.08
CA THR A 11 -3.04 -8.61 4.23
C THR A 11 -1.54 -8.62 3.94
N LEU A 12 -1.01 -9.76 3.47
CA LEU A 12 0.41 -9.90 3.15
C LEU A 12 0.83 -8.99 1.99
N LEU A 13 0.00 -8.86 0.95
CA LEU A 13 0.28 -7.99 -0.18
C LEU A 13 0.23 -6.52 0.22
N SER A 14 -0.81 -6.08 0.92
CA SER A 14 -0.98 -4.70 1.36
C SER A 14 0.17 -4.29 2.28
N PHE A 15 0.50 -5.14 3.26
CA PHE A 15 1.62 -4.90 4.16
C PHE A 15 2.97 -4.94 3.43
N GLY A 16 3.17 -5.92 2.54
CA GLY A 16 4.40 -6.09 1.77
C GLY A 16 4.67 -4.92 0.83
N ILE A 17 3.66 -4.42 0.12
CA ILE A 17 3.76 -3.25 -0.75
C ILE A 17 4.01 -1.99 0.08
N GLY A 18 3.31 -1.83 1.21
CA GLY A 18 3.53 -0.71 2.12
C GLY A 18 4.95 -0.68 2.68
N TRP A 19 5.44 -1.83 3.13
CA TRP A 19 6.82 -2.01 3.59
C TRP A 19 7.83 -1.76 2.48
N PHE A 20 7.57 -2.26 1.27
CA PHE A 20 8.42 -2.04 0.10
C PHE A 20 8.56 -0.55 -0.21
N ALA A 21 7.44 0.17 -0.29
CA ALA A 21 7.42 1.62 -0.53
C ALA A 21 8.18 2.37 0.57
N PHE A 22 7.94 2.01 1.84
CA PHE A 22 8.62 2.64 2.98
C PHE A 22 10.13 2.36 3.01
N SER A 23 10.57 1.16 2.66
CA SER A 23 11.98 0.76 2.62
C SER A 23 12.73 1.47 1.49
N HIS A 24 12.09 1.68 0.34
CA HIS A 24 12.66 2.36 -0.82
C HIS A 24 12.51 3.88 -0.79
N ARG A 25 12.11 4.48 0.34
CA ARG A 25 11.97 5.95 0.48
C ARG A 25 13.24 6.76 0.18
N GLN A 26 14.42 6.14 0.22
CA GLN A 26 15.73 6.76 0.02
C GLN A 26 16.62 5.94 -0.92
N ARG A 27 16.04 5.00 -1.66
CA ARG A 27 16.77 4.14 -2.59
C ARG A 27 16.01 4.07 -3.92
N PRO A 28 16.72 4.07 -5.05
CA PRO A 28 16.08 3.93 -6.34
C PRO A 28 15.34 2.58 -6.42
N PHE A 29 14.18 2.59 -7.06
CA PHE A 29 13.43 1.38 -7.38
C PHE A 29 12.76 1.53 -8.73
N LEU A 30 12.81 0.49 -9.57
CA LEU A 30 12.30 0.53 -10.95
C LEU A 30 12.83 1.75 -11.73
N VAL A 31 11.95 2.69 -12.07
CA VAL A 31 12.26 3.94 -12.79
C VAL A 31 12.22 5.18 -11.87
N PHE A 32 11.96 4.98 -10.59
CA PHE A 32 11.73 6.03 -9.62
C PHE A 32 12.98 6.28 -8.78
N HIS A 33 13.36 7.56 -8.68
CA HIS A 33 14.54 8.06 -7.97
C HIS A 33 14.12 8.95 -6.77
N PRO A 34 13.62 8.37 -5.66
CA PRO A 34 13.20 9.12 -4.48
C PRO A 34 14.35 9.85 -3.77
N GLU A 35 15.60 9.47 -4.03
CA GLU A 35 16.80 10.16 -3.58
C GLU A 35 16.98 11.55 -4.23
N GLU A 36 16.45 11.75 -5.44
CA GLU A 36 16.55 13.01 -6.17
C GLU A 36 15.39 13.97 -5.87
N SER A 37 14.28 13.46 -5.34
CA SER A 37 13.04 14.20 -5.08
C SER A 37 12.54 13.97 -3.66
N SER A 38 12.67 14.99 -2.81
CA SER A 38 12.13 14.97 -1.45
C SER A 38 10.61 14.74 -1.44
N VAL A 39 9.89 15.22 -2.47
CA VAL A 39 8.44 15.01 -2.61
C VAL A 39 8.12 13.54 -2.84
N LEU A 40 8.84 12.88 -3.75
CA LEU A 40 8.65 11.46 -4.04
C LEU A 40 8.97 10.59 -2.80
N SER A 41 10.03 10.92 -2.08
CA SER A 41 10.38 10.29 -0.80
C SER A 41 9.23 10.40 0.22
N HIS A 42 8.64 11.60 0.39
CA HIS A 42 7.49 11.79 1.28
C HIS A 42 6.26 11.00 0.84
N VAL A 43 5.96 10.96 -0.46
CA VAL A 43 4.86 10.15 -1.00
C VAL A 43 5.07 8.67 -0.66
N LEU A 44 6.27 8.12 -0.88
CA LEU A 44 6.61 6.74 -0.53
C LEU A 44 6.45 6.45 0.97
N ILE A 45 6.85 7.39 1.83
CA ILE A 45 6.69 7.27 3.28
C ILE A 45 5.21 7.25 3.66
N ILE A 46 4.44 8.24 3.19
CA ILE A 46 3.02 8.40 3.54
C ILE A 46 2.22 7.18 3.07
N PHE A 47 2.34 6.81 1.79
CA PHE A 47 1.61 5.66 1.25
C PHE A 47 2.14 4.33 1.79
N GLY A 48 3.44 4.22 2.04
CA GLY A 48 4.02 3.05 2.68
C GLY A 48 3.41 2.79 4.06
N VAL A 49 3.34 3.83 4.90
CA VAL A 49 2.73 3.75 6.24
C VAL A 49 1.24 3.47 6.16
N ILE A 50 0.50 4.15 5.28
CA ILE A 50 -0.95 3.92 5.10
C ILE A 50 -1.21 2.47 4.70
N LEU A 51 -0.49 1.93 3.72
CA LEU A 51 -0.68 0.56 3.26
C LEU A 51 -0.30 -0.47 4.33
N MET A 52 0.75 -0.23 5.11
CA MET A 52 1.07 -1.09 6.26
C MET A 52 -0.05 -1.09 7.31
N LEU A 53 -0.62 0.09 7.63
CA LEU A 53 -1.74 0.19 8.55
C LEU A 53 -2.99 -0.53 8.02
N ILE A 54 -3.28 -0.40 6.73
CA ILE A 54 -4.39 -1.11 6.07
C ILE A 54 -4.18 -2.63 6.17
N GLY A 55 -2.96 -3.13 5.93
CA GLY A 55 -2.64 -4.54 6.13
C GLY A 55 -2.90 -5.01 7.57
N ILE A 56 -2.45 -4.25 8.57
CA ILE A 56 -2.69 -4.58 9.99
C ILE A 56 -4.19 -4.59 10.31
N LEU A 57 -4.94 -3.57 9.86
CA LEU A 57 -6.39 -3.50 10.06
C LEU A 57 -7.12 -4.65 9.35
N ALA A 58 -6.67 -5.04 8.16
CA ALA A 58 -7.22 -6.18 7.42
C ALA A 58 -7.03 -7.49 8.19
N ALA A 59 -5.86 -7.69 8.82
CA ALA A 59 -5.62 -8.84 9.69
C ALA A 59 -6.61 -8.87 10.87
N ILE A 60 -6.79 -7.73 11.55
CA ILE A 60 -7.73 -7.59 12.67
C ILE A 60 -9.17 -7.90 12.23
N ALA A 61 -9.61 -7.31 11.12
CA ALA A 61 -10.95 -7.53 10.58
C ALA A 61 -11.20 -9.01 10.20
N THR A 62 -10.16 -9.69 9.71
CA THR A 62 -10.22 -11.12 9.38
C THR A 62 -10.34 -11.98 10.63
N ILE A 63 -9.60 -11.68 11.70
CA ILE A 63 -9.70 -12.39 12.98
C ILE A 63 -11.09 -12.21 13.60
N MET A 64 -11.61 -10.98 13.59
CA MET A 64 -12.95 -10.66 14.10
C MET A 64 -14.08 -11.28 13.26
N ASN A 65 -13.79 -11.79 12.05
CA ASN A 65 -14.78 -12.31 11.09
C ASN A 65 -15.94 -11.33 10.82
N ASN A 66 -15.67 -10.02 10.88
CA ASN A 66 -16.68 -8.98 10.66
C ASN A 66 -16.70 -8.56 9.18
N THR A 67 -17.70 -9.02 8.43
CA THR A 67 -17.82 -8.76 6.98
C THR A 67 -17.88 -7.28 6.64
N ILE A 68 -18.60 -6.47 7.44
CA ILE A 68 -18.72 -5.02 7.21
C ILE A 68 -17.34 -4.37 7.32
N PHE A 69 -16.59 -4.75 8.36
CA PHE A 69 -15.25 -4.20 8.58
C PHE A 69 -14.28 -4.60 7.47
N ILE A 70 -14.33 -5.85 7.03
CA ILE A 70 -13.55 -6.35 5.89
C ILE A 70 -13.85 -5.52 4.63
N SER A 71 -15.12 -5.29 4.30
CA SER A 71 -15.51 -4.51 3.13
C SER A 71 -15.00 -3.07 3.17
N VAL A 72 -15.06 -2.41 4.33
CA VAL A 72 -14.57 -1.03 4.50
C VAL A 72 -13.06 -0.95 4.31
N ILE A 73 -12.30 -1.87 4.90
CA ILE A 73 -10.84 -1.91 4.76
C ILE A 73 -10.42 -2.21 3.32
N LEU A 74 -11.09 -3.15 2.66
CA LEU A 74 -10.83 -3.46 1.26
C LEU A 74 -11.04 -2.23 0.37
N LEU A 75 -12.16 -1.52 0.57
CA LEU A 75 -12.44 -0.29 -0.18
C LEU A 75 -11.36 0.76 0.07
N ALA A 76 -10.99 0.99 1.34
CA ALA A 76 -9.94 1.94 1.70
C ALA A 76 -8.58 1.57 1.06
N GLY A 77 -8.22 0.28 1.03
CA GLY A 77 -6.98 -0.17 0.42
C GLY A 77 -6.95 -0.04 -1.10
N VAL A 78 -8.07 -0.28 -1.79
CA VAL A 78 -8.17 -0.03 -3.23
C VAL A 78 -7.99 1.46 -3.53
N VAL A 79 -8.65 2.34 -2.77
CA VAL A 79 -8.48 3.79 -2.93
C VAL A 79 -7.04 4.22 -2.67
N ALA A 80 -6.41 3.71 -1.60
CA ALA A 80 -5.03 4.02 -1.25
C ALA A 80 -4.04 3.59 -2.34
N ILE A 81 -4.18 2.37 -2.88
CA ILE A 81 -3.25 1.87 -3.90
C ILE A 81 -3.44 2.58 -5.25
N MET A 82 -4.68 2.90 -5.61
CA MET A 82 -4.98 3.70 -6.80
C MET A 82 -4.39 5.11 -6.69
N ALA A 83 -4.59 5.78 -5.56
CA ALA A 83 -4.00 7.09 -5.31
C ALA A 83 -2.46 7.05 -5.35
N PHE A 84 -1.84 6.01 -4.78
CA PHE A 84 -0.40 5.81 -4.84
C PHE A 84 0.10 5.69 -6.29
N GLN A 85 -0.53 4.85 -7.11
CA GLN A 85 -0.17 4.67 -8.52
C GLN A 85 -0.34 5.94 -9.35
N LEU A 86 -1.44 6.67 -9.14
CA LEU A 86 -1.71 7.94 -9.82
C LEU A 86 -0.68 9.01 -9.44
N MET A 87 -0.25 9.05 -8.17
CA MET A 87 0.81 9.97 -7.78
C MET A 87 2.15 9.59 -8.42
N LEU A 88 2.50 8.30 -8.43
CA LEU A 88 3.75 7.83 -9.05
C LEU A 88 3.85 8.19 -10.54
N LEU A 89 2.75 8.22 -11.28
CA LEU A 89 2.73 8.62 -12.69
C LEU A 89 3.34 10.03 -12.94
N HIS A 90 3.31 10.91 -11.95
CA HIS A 90 3.93 12.23 -12.07
C HIS A 90 5.45 12.16 -12.30
N TRP A 91 6.11 11.14 -11.74
CA TRP A 91 7.55 10.91 -11.85
C TRP A 91 7.91 9.87 -12.92
N PHE A 92 6.94 9.42 -13.73
CA PHE A 92 7.23 8.50 -14.81
C PHE A 92 7.97 9.25 -15.95
N PRO A 93 9.05 8.68 -16.51
CA PRO A 93 9.74 9.30 -17.64
C PRO A 93 8.78 9.45 -18.81
N LYS A 94 8.55 10.70 -19.25
CA LYS A 94 7.82 11.00 -20.47
C LYS A 94 8.77 10.71 -21.62
N GLY A 95 8.49 9.63 -22.35
CA GLY A 95 9.23 9.27 -23.56
C GLY A 95 9.11 10.32 -24.65
#